data_AF-Q310B9-F1
#
_entry.id   AF-Q310B9-F1
#
_cell.length_a   1.000
_cell.length_b   1.000
_cell.length_c   1.000
_cell.angle_alpha   90.00
_cell.angle_beta   90.00
_cell.angle_gamma   90.00
#
_symmetry.space_group_name_H-M   'P 1'
#
loop_
_entity.id
_entity.type
_entity.pdbx_description
1 polymer ?
#
loop_
_entity_poly.entity_id
_entity_poly.type
_entity_poly.pdbx_seq_one_letter_code
_entity_poly.pdbx_strand_id
1 'polypeptide(L)'
;MSDPVWAYLETLPGKSAALFDWDKALSGWDRYPLFRDHFLQLTKNHATAVDCPTECGLGCPRSVVTHAKTNIRAVCNEKESAAIQISPRQTLIYRLKQSTINGAICEALGIEHRDSKLDGLPHTWRLGDFIPTAGMDFPVVLTMQDSKDALAEVVRSLCLSIIKPFVLIAPTRLHLSHAVETLLAQKDSLFIALNEDLYLGDAPRFLTRRDKTEIFAPLIGQVPEPDSGGTVFFPTPPGTTWLQIKIQFRDGHTVTIWAGDQSGRYTYTQMGMASRKNGNPTEQWKLLEGFANSRGEIDWHSRYASDKLKKQKQELSKHLREFFRLDDDPIEWVKDTKTYRCKFRILPEGAEVY
;
A
#
# COMPACT_ATOMS: atom_id res chain seq x y z
N MET A 1 -5.40 -7.40 22.46
CA MET A 1 -4.63 -8.64 22.25
C MET A 1 -4.49 -8.83 20.75
N SER A 2 -3.32 -9.24 20.26
CA SER A 2 -3.12 -9.52 18.82
C SER A 2 -3.82 -10.81 18.41
N ASP A 3 -4.30 -10.88 17.17
CA ASP A 3 -4.95 -12.10 16.69
C ASP A 3 -3.91 -13.22 16.57
N PRO A 4 -4.10 -14.39 17.21
CA PRO A 4 -3.08 -15.44 17.29
C PRO A 4 -2.82 -16.11 15.93
N VAL A 5 -3.73 -15.93 14.97
CA VAL A 5 -3.62 -16.51 13.63
C VAL A 5 -2.36 -16.08 12.90
N TRP A 6 -1.89 -14.84 13.10
CA TRP A 6 -0.70 -14.34 12.41
C TRP A 6 0.56 -15.11 12.80
N ALA A 7 0.77 -15.34 14.09
CA ALA A 7 1.87 -16.15 14.58
C ALA A 7 1.74 -17.61 14.12
N TYR A 8 0.53 -18.18 14.19
CA TYR A 8 0.31 -19.56 13.77
C TYR A 8 0.56 -19.77 12.27
N LEU A 9 0.23 -18.80 11.41
CA LEU A 9 0.54 -18.88 9.99
C LEU A 9 2.05 -19.01 9.72
N GLU A 10 2.90 -18.42 10.54
CA GLU A 10 4.36 -18.52 10.39
C GLU A 10 4.90 -19.89 10.79
N THR A 11 4.20 -20.64 11.64
CA THR A 11 4.60 -21.99 12.04
C THR A 11 4.12 -23.09 11.08
N LEU A 12 3.23 -22.76 10.13
CA LEU A 12 2.62 -23.75 9.24
C LEU A 12 3.38 -23.92 7.92
N PRO A 13 3.91 -25.12 7.64
CA PRO A 13 4.42 -25.47 6.32
C PRO A 13 3.31 -25.37 5.28
N GLY A 14 3.55 -24.64 4.18
CA GLY A 14 2.58 -24.51 3.09
C GLY A 14 1.26 -23.81 3.46
N LYS A 15 1.19 -23.19 4.65
CA LYS A 15 0.00 -22.55 5.24
C LYS A 15 -1.21 -23.49 5.24
N SER A 16 -0.94 -24.75 5.62
CA SER A 16 -1.88 -25.86 5.57
C SER A 16 -1.70 -26.75 6.81
N ALA A 17 -2.80 -27.21 7.38
CA ALA A 17 -2.78 -28.09 8.56
C ALA A 17 -4.06 -28.94 8.63
N ALA A 18 -4.10 -29.97 9.47
CA ALA A 18 -5.33 -30.67 9.77
C ALA A 18 -6.31 -29.74 10.48
N LEU A 19 -7.62 -29.95 10.33
CA LEU A 19 -8.61 -29.17 11.08
C LEU A 19 -8.41 -29.33 12.60
N PHE A 20 -7.95 -30.50 13.05
CA PHE A 20 -7.54 -30.71 14.45
C PHE A 20 -6.52 -29.67 14.93
N ASP A 21 -5.48 -29.41 14.13
CA ASP A 21 -4.37 -28.52 14.51
C ASP A 21 -4.83 -27.06 14.49
N TRP A 22 -5.62 -26.66 13.49
CA TRP A 22 -6.26 -25.34 13.45
C TRP A 22 -7.16 -25.10 14.66
N ASP A 23 -8.06 -26.05 14.97
CA ASP A 23 -8.98 -25.95 16.08
C ASP A 23 -8.22 -25.83 17.41
N LYS A 24 -7.16 -26.62 17.58
CA LYS A 24 -6.35 -26.58 18.79
C LYS A 24 -5.61 -25.25 18.93
N ALA A 25 -4.91 -24.82 17.89
CA ALA A 25 -4.07 -23.62 17.93
C ALA A 25 -4.88 -22.32 18.12
N LEU A 26 -6.13 -22.29 17.61
CA LEU A 26 -6.96 -21.09 17.59
C LEU A 26 -8.24 -21.20 18.44
N SER A 27 -8.40 -22.26 19.23
CA SER A 27 -9.59 -22.50 20.07
C SER A 27 -9.95 -21.34 21.01
N GLY A 28 -8.95 -20.65 21.56
CA GLY A 28 -9.14 -19.50 22.46
C GLY A 28 -9.48 -18.19 21.74
N TRP A 29 -9.49 -18.17 20.41
CA TRP A 29 -9.77 -16.99 19.61
C TRP A 29 -11.23 -17.01 19.16
N ASP A 30 -12.05 -16.13 19.73
CA ASP A 30 -13.48 -15.97 19.45
C ASP A 30 -13.80 -15.77 17.96
N ARG A 31 -12.90 -15.15 17.19
CA ARG A 31 -13.04 -14.95 15.73
C ARG A 31 -12.61 -16.15 14.89
N TYR A 32 -12.05 -17.21 15.47
CA TYR A 32 -11.58 -18.37 14.71
C TYR A 32 -12.66 -19.02 13.83
N PRO A 33 -13.93 -19.22 14.26
CA PRO A 33 -14.97 -19.77 13.38
C PRO A 33 -15.17 -18.94 12.12
N LEU A 34 -15.22 -17.61 12.27
CA LEU A 34 -15.35 -16.67 11.16
C LEU A 34 -14.12 -16.74 10.24
N PHE A 35 -12.92 -16.79 10.81
CA PHE A 35 -11.68 -16.93 10.04
C PHE A 35 -11.65 -18.25 9.26
N ARG A 36 -11.96 -19.37 9.91
CA ARG A 36 -11.99 -20.71 9.33
C ARG A 36 -12.93 -20.76 8.14
N ASP A 37 -14.16 -20.29 8.31
CA ASP A 37 -15.20 -20.45 7.30
C ASP A 37 -14.94 -19.54 6.07
N HIS A 38 -14.29 -18.39 6.27
CA HIS A 38 -14.02 -17.45 5.19
C HIS A 38 -12.65 -17.65 4.53
N PHE A 39 -11.58 -17.73 5.32
CA PHE A 39 -10.19 -17.69 4.84
C PHE A 39 -9.53 -19.06 4.68
N LEU A 40 -10.14 -20.16 5.14
CA LEU A 40 -9.62 -21.50 4.90
C LEU A 40 -10.41 -22.23 3.81
N GLN A 41 -9.71 -23.04 3.02
CA GLN A 41 -10.30 -23.94 2.03
C GLN A 41 -9.91 -25.39 2.31
N LEU A 42 -10.89 -26.28 2.16
CA LEU A 42 -10.69 -27.71 2.23
C LEU A 42 -9.82 -28.19 1.06
N THR A 43 -8.85 -29.03 1.36
CA THR A 43 -8.05 -29.73 0.34
C THR A 43 -8.60 -31.14 0.09
N LYS A 44 -8.05 -31.84 -0.91
CA LYS A 44 -8.40 -33.25 -1.18
C LYS A 44 -7.68 -34.24 -0.26
N ASN A 45 -6.83 -33.75 0.65
CA ASN A 45 -5.92 -34.58 1.43
C ASN A 45 -6.45 -34.77 2.86
N HIS A 46 -6.08 -35.91 3.44
CA HIS A 46 -6.29 -36.23 4.85
C HIS A 46 -4.95 -36.26 5.57
N ALA A 47 -4.96 -35.83 6.83
CA ALA A 47 -3.79 -35.84 7.69
C ALA A 47 -3.44 -37.28 8.10
N THR A 48 -2.19 -37.66 7.89
CA THR A 48 -1.61 -38.93 8.41
C THR A 48 -1.02 -38.75 9.80
N ALA A 49 -0.81 -37.52 10.24
CA ALA A 49 -0.39 -37.15 11.59
C ALA A 49 -0.97 -35.78 11.98
N VAL A 50 -1.08 -35.52 13.28
CA VAL A 50 -1.55 -34.26 13.87
C VAL A 50 -0.63 -33.81 15.01
N ASP A 51 -0.65 -32.53 15.36
CA ASP A 51 0.23 -31.94 16.38
C ASP A 51 -0.09 -32.49 17.78
N CYS A 52 0.95 -32.89 18.52
CA CYS A 52 0.82 -33.42 19.86
C CYS A 52 0.20 -32.39 20.82
N PRO A 53 -0.96 -32.65 21.44
CA PRO A 53 -1.55 -31.73 22.43
C PRO A 53 -1.02 -31.90 23.83
N THR A 54 -0.12 -32.87 24.07
CA THR A 54 0.45 -33.11 25.39
C THR A 54 1.77 -32.38 25.56
N GLU A 55 1.99 -31.85 26.76
CA GLU A 55 3.26 -31.29 27.23
C GLU A 55 4.30 -32.40 27.50
N CYS A 56 4.44 -33.37 26.59
CA CYS A 56 5.57 -34.27 26.64
C CYS A 56 6.75 -33.56 25.95
N GLY A 57 7.93 -33.54 26.60
CA GLY A 57 9.10 -32.78 26.16
C GLY A 57 9.67 -33.15 24.78
N LEU A 58 9.06 -34.13 24.09
CA LEU A 58 9.44 -34.60 22.76
C LEU A 58 8.72 -33.83 21.64
N GLY A 59 7.53 -33.25 21.90
CA GLY A 59 6.77 -32.50 20.90
C GLY A 59 6.42 -33.28 19.61
N CYS A 60 6.48 -34.62 19.65
CA CYS A 60 6.40 -35.47 18.47
C CYS A 60 4.99 -35.51 17.85
N PRO A 61 4.83 -35.43 16.52
CA PRO A 61 3.52 -35.54 15.89
C PRO A 61 2.87 -36.90 16.21
N ARG A 62 1.55 -36.90 16.35
CA ARG A 62 0.77 -38.12 16.63
C ARG A 62 0.24 -38.72 15.34
N SER A 63 0.49 -40.01 15.14
CA SER A 63 0.02 -40.74 13.96
C SER A 63 -1.51 -40.86 13.96
N VAL A 64 -2.15 -40.58 12.83
CA VAL A 64 -3.59 -40.79 12.64
C VAL A 64 -3.84 -42.23 12.22
N VAL A 65 -4.46 -43.02 13.09
CA VAL A 65 -4.76 -44.44 12.87
C VAL A 65 -6.27 -44.62 12.74
N THR A 66 -6.71 -45.18 11.62
CA THR A 66 -8.13 -45.47 11.35
C THR A 66 -8.42 -46.95 11.59
N HIS A 67 -9.15 -47.26 12.66
CA HIS A 67 -9.63 -48.62 12.94
C HIS A 67 -10.98 -48.91 12.28
N ALA A 68 -11.82 -47.89 12.15
CA ALA A 68 -13.10 -47.92 11.43
C ALA A 68 -13.49 -46.48 11.03
N LYS A 69 -14.53 -46.31 10.19
CA LYS A 69 -14.99 -44.98 9.72
C LYS A 69 -15.24 -43.96 10.83
N THR A 70 -15.68 -44.40 12.01
CA THR A 70 -15.94 -43.55 13.18
C THR A 70 -14.93 -43.74 14.31
N ASN A 71 -13.97 -44.66 14.14
CA ASN A 71 -12.95 -44.97 15.13
C ASN A 71 -11.57 -44.58 14.58
N ILE A 72 -11.26 -43.29 14.68
CA ILE A 72 -9.99 -42.70 14.27
C ILE A 72 -9.28 -42.19 15.51
N ARG A 73 -8.00 -42.53 15.67
CA ARG A 73 -7.21 -42.20 16.86
C ARG A 73 -5.91 -41.49 16.48
N ALA A 74 -5.57 -40.43 17.20
CA ALA A 74 -4.25 -39.81 17.19
C ALA A 74 -3.35 -40.49 18.24
N VAL A 75 -2.41 -41.31 17.77
CA VAL A 75 -1.55 -42.17 18.60
C VAL A 75 -0.19 -41.52 18.82
N CYS A 76 0.25 -41.45 20.08
CA CYS A 76 1.62 -41.04 20.41
C CYS A 76 2.59 -42.19 20.06
N ASN A 77 3.50 -41.95 19.12
CA ASN A 77 4.47 -42.95 18.68
C ASN A 77 5.45 -43.33 19.81
N GLU A 78 5.78 -42.36 20.67
CA GLU A 78 6.67 -42.50 21.82
C GLU A 78 5.98 -43.13 23.04
N LYS A 79 4.65 -43.36 22.97
CA LYS A 79 3.85 -43.95 24.06
C LYS A 79 3.84 -43.16 25.37
N GLU A 80 4.32 -41.93 25.37
CA GLU A 80 4.32 -40.99 26.51
C GLU A 80 2.91 -40.54 26.93
N SER A 81 1.89 -40.78 26.10
CA SER A 81 0.53 -40.35 26.37
C SER A 81 -0.50 -41.19 25.64
N ALA A 82 -1.70 -41.30 26.23
CA ALA A 82 -2.80 -42.07 25.66
C ALA A 82 -3.26 -41.53 24.30
N ALA A 83 -3.75 -42.45 23.46
CA ALA A 83 -4.30 -42.13 22.15
C ALA A 83 -5.60 -41.34 22.27
N ILE A 84 -5.71 -40.26 21.50
CA ILE A 84 -6.86 -39.35 21.52
C ILE A 84 -7.82 -39.72 20.40
N GLN A 85 -9.12 -39.74 20.70
CA GLN A 85 -10.15 -39.92 19.70
C GLN A 85 -10.27 -38.65 18.85
N ILE A 86 -10.25 -38.78 17.52
CA ILE A 86 -10.50 -37.67 16.59
C ILE A 86 -11.63 -38.02 15.62
N SER A 87 -12.37 -37.00 15.19
CA SER A 87 -13.43 -37.19 14.19
C SER A 87 -12.86 -37.26 12.76
N PRO A 88 -13.58 -37.88 11.80
CA PRO A 88 -13.19 -37.83 10.40
C PRO A 88 -13.00 -36.42 9.87
N ARG A 89 -13.84 -35.47 10.30
CA ARG A 89 -13.73 -34.05 9.93
C ARG A 89 -12.41 -33.42 10.41
N GLN A 90 -11.93 -33.81 11.60
CA GLN A 90 -10.66 -33.32 12.15
C GLN A 90 -9.43 -33.80 11.38
N THR A 91 -9.55 -34.88 10.60
CA THR A 91 -8.48 -35.36 9.71
C THR A 91 -8.36 -34.56 8.41
N LEU A 92 -9.36 -33.74 8.07
CA LEU A 92 -9.37 -33.01 6.81
C LEU A 92 -8.31 -31.91 6.83
N ILE A 93 -7.51 -31.82 5.77
CA ILE A 93 -6.49 -30.77 5.65
C ILE A 93 -7.12 -29.51 5.05
N TYR A 94 -6.96 -28.40 5.76
CA TYR A 94 -7.34 -27.06 5.33
C TYR A 94 -6.10 -26.23 5.02
N ARG A 95 -6.19 -25.44 3.95
CA ARG A 95 -5.17 -24.50 3.48
C ARG A 95 -5.72 -23.07 3.53
N LEU A 96 -4.85 -22.11 3.74
CA LEU A 96 -5.16 -20.68 3.58
C LEU A 96 -5.59 -20.35 2.13
N LYS A 97 -6.72 -19.67 1.97
CA LYS A 97 -7.16 -19.08 0.71
C LYS A 97 -6.34 -17.81 0.44
N GLN A 98 -5.21 -17.98 -0.23
CA GLN A 98 -4.23 -16.90 -0.37
C GLN A 98 -4.78 -15.63 -1.04
N SER A 99 -5.50 -15.74 -2.16
CA SER A 99 -6.05 -14.55 -2.84
C SER A 99 -7.09 -13.83 -1.98
N THR A 100 -7.91 -14.58 -1.22
CA THR A 100 -8.89 -14.01 -0.29
C THR A 100 -8.23 -13.23 0.86
N ILE A 101 -7.17 -13.78 1.48
CA ILE A 101 -6.47 -13.07 2.56
C ILE A 101 -5.69 -11.86 2.02
N ASN A 102 -5.06 -11.98 0.83
CA ASN A 102 -4.36 -10.89 0.17
C ASN A 102 -5.30 -9.71 -0.11
N GLY A 103 -6.47 -9.97 -0.70
CA GLY A 103 -7.47 -8.95 -0.96
C GLY A 103 -7.98 -8.27 0.31
N ALA A 104 -8.23 -9.05 1.38
CA ALA A 104 -8.67 -8.50 2.66
C ALA A 104 -7.60 -7.63 3.34
N ILE A 105 -6.31 -7.98 3.21
CA ILE A 105 -5.19 -7.14 3.68
C ILE A 105 -5.13 -5.84 2.87
N CYS A 106 -5.27 -5.91 1.54
CA CYS A 106 -5.29 -4.72 0.68
C CYS A 106 -6.44 -3.76 1.01
N GLU A 107 -7.65 -4.29 1.20
CA GLU A 107 -8.83 -3.50 1.60
C GLU A 107 -8.57 -2.77 2.93
N ALA A 108 -8.07 -3.50 3.94
CA ALA A 108 -7.77 -2.96 5.25
C ALA A 108 -6.72 -1.84 5.18
N LEU A 109 -5.63 -2.06 4.44
CA LEU A 109 -4.52 -1.10 4.34
C LEU A 109 -4.71 -0.02 3.27
N GLY A 110 -5.76 -0.07 2.45
CA GLY A 110 -5.99 0.91 1.39
C GLY A 110 -4.99 0.81 0.24
N ILE A 111 -4.62 -0.42 -0.13
CA ILE A 111 -3.66 -0.72 -1.22
C ILE A 111 -4.46 -0.95 -2.51
N GLU A 112 -3.98 -0.42 -3.64
CA GLU A 112 -4.54 -0.77 -4.95
C GLU A 112 -4.23 -2.24 -5.25
N HIS A 113 -5.24 -3.11 -5.14
CA HIS A 113 -5.05 -4.56 -5.20
C HIS A 113 -4.72 -5.05 -6.62
N ARG A 114 -3.53 -5.63 -6.77
CA ARG A 114 -3.05 -6.31 -7.97
C ARG A 114 -2.19 -7.50 -7.55
N ASP A 115 -2.85 -8.58 -7.14
CA ASP A 115 -2.15 -9.75 -6.58
C ASP A 115 -1.46 -10.59 -7.65
N SER A 116 -0.18 -10.88 -7.40
CA SER A 116 0.55 -11.89 -8.15
C SER A 116 1.57 -12.59 -7.27
N LYS A 117 1.79 -13.88 -7.52
CA LYS A 117 2.87 -14.61 -6.86
C LYS A 117 4.21 -14.19 -7.47
N LEU A 118 5.23 -13.97 -6.65
CA LEU A 118 6.57 -13.69 -7.15
C LEU A 118 7.31 -15.01 -7.42
N ASP A 119 7.69 -15.22 -8.68
CA ASP A 119 8.40 -16.42 -9.10
C ASP A 119 9.77 -16.52 -8.44
N GLY A 120 10.17 -17.75 -8.07
CA GLY A 120 11.43 -18.00 -7.37
C GLY A 120 11.46 -17.60 -5.89
N LEU A 121 10.43 -16.92 -5.37
CA LEU A 121 10.34 -16.54 -3.96
C LEU A 121 9.27 -17.38 -3.24
N PRO A 122 9.66 -18.28 -2.31
CA PRO A 122 8.72 -19.06 -1.52
C PRO A 122 7.77 -18.14 -0.75
N HIS A 123 6.49 -18.49 -0.70
CA HIS A 123 5.47 -17.81 0.10
C HIS A 123 5.52 -16.28 0.03
N THR A 124 5.71 -15.73 -1.18
CA THR A 124 5.85 -14.29 -1.40
C THR A 124 4.96 -13.83 -2.56
N TRP A 125 4.24 -12.73 -2.34
CA TRP A 125 3.27 -12.16 -3.27
C TRP A 125 3.44 -10.66 -3.39
N ARG A 126 3.36 -10.16 -4.61
CA ARG A 126 3.08 -8.76 -4.89
C ARG A 126 1.60 -8.53 -4.60
N LEU A 127 1.26 -7.59 -3.71
CA LEU A 127 -0.12 -7.25 -3.40
C LEU A 127 -0.67 -6.13 -4.27
N GLY A 128 0.19 -5.21 -4.70
CA GLY A 128 -0.17 -4.01 -5.44
C GLY A 128 0.44 -2.75 -4.84
N ASP A 129 -0.04 -1.57 -5.18
CA ASP A 129 0.66 -0.32 -4.89
C ASP A 129 0.01 0.47 -3.76
N PHE A 130 0.84 0.98 -2.85
CA PHE A 130 0.44 2.05 -1.94
C PHE A 130 0.76 3.39 -2.61
N ILE A 131 -0.27 4.22 -2.80
CA ILE A 131 -0.17 5.49 -3.53
C ILE A 131 -0.59 6.61 -2.58
N PRO A 132 0.35 7.21 -1.82
CA PRO A 132 0.02 8.29 -0.90
C PRO A 132 -0.33 9.60 -1.63
N THR A 133 0.18 9.79 -2.84
CA THR A 133 -0.01 10.98 -3.66
C THR A 133 0.17 10.59 -5.13
N ALA A 134 -0.51 11.29 -6.04
CA ALA A 134 -0.38 11.05 -7.48
C ALA A 134 1.09 11.01 -7.93
N GLY A 135 1.43 10.06 -8.81
CA GLY A 135 2.79 9.87 -9.33
C GLY A 135 3.83 9.33 -8.34
N MET A 136 3.43 8.98 -7.11
CA MET A 136 4.25 8.19 -6.18
C MET A 136 3.54 6.91 -5.81
N ASP A 137 4.16 5.78 -6.14
CA ASP A 137 3.66 4.46 -5.85
C ASP A 137 4.74 3.60 -5.19
N PHE A 138 4.39 2.94 -4.10
CA PHE A 138 5.27 2.06 -3.34
C PHE A 138 4.80 0.62 -3.49
N PRO A 139 5.64 -0.28 -4.04
CA PRO A 139 5.28 -1.68 -4.14
C PRO A 139 5.05 -2.32 -2.78
N VAL A 140 3.84 -2.79 -2.49
CA VAL A 140 3.57 -3.69 -1.37
C VAL A 140 3.81 -5.18 -1.70
N VAL A 141 4.68 -5.83 -0.94
CA VAL A 141 4.98 -7.26 -1.02
C VAL A 141 4.63 -7.92 0.30
N LEU A 142 3.85 -9.01 0.26
CA LEU A 142 3.58 -9.87 1.41
C LEU A 142 4.44 -11.11 1.35
N THR A 143 5.09 -11.45 2.46
CA THR A 143 5.86 -12.69 2.59
C THR A 143 5.53 -13.40 3.90
N MET A 144 5.48 -14.74 3.89
CA MET A 144 5.15 -15.53 5.08
C MET A 144 6.17 -16.67 5.29
N GLN A 145 7.34 -16.31 5.81
CA GLN A 145 8.44 -17.25 6.05
C GLN A 145 8.36 -17.90 7.44
N ASP A 146 8.97 -19.07 7.57
CA ASP A 146 9.01 -19.90 8.77
C ASP A 146 10.37 -19.86 9.51
N SER A 147 11.31 -19.06 9.00
CA SER A 147 12.63 -18.90 9.59
C SER A 147 13.25 -17.55 9.25
N LYS A 148 14.21 -17.12 10.09
CA LYS A 148 14.98 -15.87 9.89
C LYS A 148 15.79 -15.90 8.59
N ASP A 149 16.38 -17.05 8.27
CA ASP A 149 17.21 -17.21 7.07
C ASP A 149 16.37 -17.14 5.79
N ALA A 150 15.20 -17.79 5.77
CA ALA A 150 14.27 -17.71 4.65
C ALA A 150 13.78 -16.27 4.43
N LEU A 151 13.44 -15.53 5.50
CA LEU A 151 13.07 -14.11 5.37
C LEU A 151 14.23 -13.28 4.84
N ALA A 152 15.44 -13.46 5.38
CA ALA A 152 16.61 -12.72 4.92
C ALA A 152 16.88 -12.93 3.43
N GLU A 153 16.73 -14.15 2.92
CA GLU A 153 16.94 -14.45 1.51
C GLU A 153 15.89 -13.79 0.60
N VAL A 154 14.62 -13.85 1.00
CA VAL A 154 13.54 -13.14 0.29
C VAL A 154 13.85 -11.65 0.24
N VAL A 155 14.21 -11.02 1.36
CA VAL A 155 14.49 -9.57 1.39
C VAL A 155 15.70 -9.20 0.52
N ARG A 156 16.78 -9.98 0.53
CA ARG A 156 17.92 -9.73 -0.37
C ARG A 156 17.49 -9.75 -1.83
N SER A 157 16.70 -10.74 -2.23
CA SER A 157 16.21 -10.86 -3.59
C SER A 157 15.27 -9.70 -3.98
N LEU A 158 14.41 -9.26 -3.06
CA LEU A 158 13.54 -8.09 -3.26
C LEU A 158 14.36 -6.81 -3.41
N CYS A 159 15.37 -6.57 -2.58
CA CYS A 159 16.23 -5.38 -2.67
C CYS A 159 17.05 -5.32 -3.97
N LEU A 160 17.32 -6.47 -4.61
CA LEU A 160 17.98 -6.56 -5.91
C LEU A 160 17.02 -6.34 -7.09
N SER A 161 15.77 -6.79 -6.95
CA SER A 161 14.77 -6.77 -8.04
C SER A 161 13.91 -5.51 -8.06
N ILE A 162 13.65 -4.90 -6.89
CA ILE A 162 12.85 -3.68 -6.76
C ILE A 162 13.80 -2.48 -6.61
N ILE A 163 13.80 -1.62 -7.62
CA ILE A 163 14.73 -0.49 -7.71
C ILE A 163 14.39 0.59 -6.68
N LYS A 164 13.09 0.88 -6.51
CA LYS A 164 12.54 1.93 -5.63
C LYS A 164 12.20 1.42 -4.23
N PRO A 165 11.97 2.32 -3.24
CA PRO A 165 11.46 1.91 -1.93
C PRO A 165 10.16 1.12 -2.04
N PHE A 166 9.95 0.18 -1.12
CA PHE A 166 8.80 -0.71 -1.12
C PHE A 166 8.30 -0.98 0.30
N VAL A 167 7.12 -1.59 0.41
CA VAL A 167 6.54 -2.05 1.67
C VAL A 167 6.69 -3.56 1.73
N LEU A 168 7.35 -4.06 2.77
CA LEU A 168 7.38 -5.48 3.11
C LEU A 168 6.37 -5.75 4.24
N ILE A 169 5.43 -6.64 3.98
CA ILE A 169 4.46 -7.11 4.96
C ILE A 169 4.80 -8.55 5.35
N ALA A 170 4.77 -8.85 6.65
CA ALA A 170 4.84 -10.21 7.18
C ALA A 170 3.79 -10.41 8.29
N PRO A 171 3.41 -11.65 8.61
CA PRO A 171 2.44 -11.91 9.68
C PRO A 171 2.88 -11.33 11.03
N THR A 172 4.15 -11.53 11.42
CA THR A 172 4.72 -10.97 12.64
C THR A 172 6.18 -10.51 12.46
N ARG A 173 6.78 -10.00 13.54
CA ARG A 173 8.22 -9.70 13.62
C ARG A 173 9.09 -10.90 14.02
N LEU A 174 8.52 -12.08 14.24
CA LEU A 174 9.24 -13.26 14.77
C LEU A 174 10.52 -13.58 14.01
N HIS A 175 10.47 -13.48 12.68
CA HIS A 175 11.59 -13.78 11.79
C HIS A 175 12.39 -12.54 11.35
N LEU A 176 11.99 -11.34 11.78
CA LEU A 176 12.68 -10.10 11.44
C LEU A 176 14.01 -10.02 12.20
N SER A 177 15.11 -10.11 11.45
CA SER A 177 16.46 -9.96 11.99
C SER A 177 16.99 -8.54 11.80
N HIS A 178 17.96 -8.15 12.62
CA HIS A 178 18.62 -6.84 12.49
C HIS A 178 19.25 -6.62 11.11
N ALA A 179 19.75 -7.68 10.47
CA ALA A 179 20.30 -7.62 9.11
C ALA A 179 19.21 -7.26 8.09
N VAL A 180 18.00 -7.82 8.24
CA VAL A 180 16.85 -7.50 7.40
C VAL A 180 16.39 -6.06 7.62
N GLU A 181 16.29 -5.62 8.87
CA GLU A 181 15.94 -4.23 9.20
C GLU A 181 16.92 -3.24 8.56
N THR A 182 18.23 -3.53 8.65
CA THR A 182 19.28 -2.72 8.04
C THR A 182 19.12 -2.63 6.52
N LEU A 183 18.84 -3.76 5.84
CA LEU A 183 18.63 -3.77 4.38
C LEU A 183 17.41 -2.95 3.96
N LEU A 184 16.30 -3.04 4.70
CA LEU A 184 15.10 -2.27 4.41
C LEU A 184 15.32 -0.78 4.65
N ALA A 185 15.99 -0.41 5.75
CA ALA A 185 16.33 0.97 6.06
C ALA A 185 17.23 1.60 4.99
N GLN A 186 18.24 0.88 4.49
CA GLN A 186 19.10 1.34 3.39
C GLN A 186 18.35 1.58 2.06
N LYS A 187 17.17 0.97 1.92
CA LYS A 187 16.28 1.14 0.76
C LYS A 187 15.10 2.06 1.05
N ASP A 188 15.12 2.78 2.17
CA ASP A 188 14.03 3.64 2.64
C ASP A 188 12.67 2.91 2.62
N SER A 189 12.70 1.59 2.84
CA SER A 189 11.55 0.70 2.69
C SER A 189 10.89 0.43 4.04
N LEU A 190 9.58 0.22 4.02
CA LEU A 190 8.77 0.07 5.22
C LEU A 190 8.49 -1.40 5.52
N PHE A 191 8.62 -1.79 6.79
CA PHE A 191 8.16 -3.09 7.28
C PHE A 191 6.84 -2.94 8.05
N ILE A 192 5.85 -3.79 7.74
CA ILE A 192 4.56 -3.87 8.45
C ILE A 192 4.36 -5.29 8.98
N ALA A 193 4.06 -5.40 10.27
CA ALA A 193 3.69 -6.67 10.91
C ALA A 193 2.17 -6.74 11.07
N LEU A 194 1.53 -7.74 10.44
CA LEU A 194 0.06 -7.82 10.43
C LEU A 194 -0.54 -7.94 11.84
N ASN A 195 0.15 -8.60 12.77
CA ASN A 195 -0.30 -8.74 14.16
C ASN A 195 -0.31 -7.43 14.95
N GLU A 196 0.51 -6.45 14.54
CA GLU A 196 0.64 -5.14 15.19
C GLU A 196 -0.41 -4.15 14.69
N ASP A 197 -0.76 -4.22 13.41
CA ASP A 197 -1.61 -3.21 12.77
C ASP A 197 -2.99 -3.72 12.37
N LEU A 198 -3.21 -5.02 12.19
CA LEU A 198 -4.49 -5.58 11.76
C LEU A 198 -5.15 -6.47 12.82
N TYR A 199 -6.48 -6.51 12.77
CA TYR A 199 -7.31 -7.47 13.49
C TYR A 199 -8.56 -7.83 12.68
N LEU A 200 -9.11 -9.01 12.93
CA LEU A 200 -10.35 -9.47 12.31
C LEU A 200 -11.56 -8.86 13.02
N GLY A 201 -12.41 -8.17 12.27
CA GLY A 201 -13.65 -7.58 12.80
C GLY A 201 -14.77 -8.60 13.01
N ASP A 202 -15.99 -8.10 13.24
CA ASP A 202 -17.21 -8.92 13.33
C ASP A 202 -17.64 -9.53 11.99
N ALA A 203 -17.25 -8.87 10.90
CA ALA A 203 -17.39 -9.36 9.54
C ALA A 203 -16.05 -9.99 9.09
N PRO A 204 -16.03 -10.82 8.02
CA PRO A 204 -14.80 -11.44 7.53
C PRO A 204 -13.90 -10.44 6.79
N ARG A 205 -13.56 -9.35 7.46
CA ARG A 205 -12.74 -8.23 6.98
C ARG A 205 -11.75 -7.85 8.07
N PHE A 206 -10.53 -7.56 7.66
CA PHE A 206 -9.56 -6.99 8.58
C PHE A 206 -9.78 -5.49 8.74
N LEU A 207 -9.52 -5.00 9.93
CA LEU A 207 -9.55 -3.59 10.29
C LEU A 207 -8.17 -3.18 10.81
N THR A 208 -7.83 -1.90 10.67
CA THR A 208 -6.57 -1.37 11.18
C THR A 208 -6.72 -0.94 12.64
N ARG A 209 -5.70 -1.17 13.46
CA ARG A 209 -5.65 -0.74 14.87
C ARG A 209 -5.34 0.75 15.04
N ARG A 210 -4.68 1.32 14.03
CA ARG A 210 -4.24 2.72 13.95
C ARG A 210 -4.60 3.26 12.57
N ASP A 211 -4.54 4.58 12.43
CA ASP A 211 -4.83 5.23 11.16
C ASP A 211 -3.82 4.80 10.08
N LYS A 212 -4.29 4.65 8.83
CA LYS A 212 -3.44 4.22 7.72
C LYS A 212 -2.30 5.22 7.48
N THR A 213 -2.54 6.51 7.68
CA THR A 213 -1.52 7.55 7.56
C THR A 213 -0.40 7.37 8.56
N GLU A 214 -0.69 6.88 9.78
CA GLU A 214 0.34 6.57 10.78
C GLU A 214 1.12 5.28 10.45
N ILE A 215 0.45 4.29 9.85
CA ILE A 215 1.09 3.03 9.40
C ILE A 215 2.10 3.33 8.30
N PHE A 216 1.71 4.15 7.32
CA PHE A 216 2.53 4.52 6.16
C PHE A 216 3.34 5.81 6.35
N ALA A 217 3.35 6.41 7.55
CA ALA A 217 4.03 7.68 7.83
C ALA A 217 5.50 7.72 7.35
N PRO A 218 6.33 6.66 7.51
CA PRO A 218 7.71 6.68 7.03
C PRO A 218 7.84 6.84 5.51
N LEU A 219 6.85 6.40 4.72
CA LEU A 219 6.82 6.58 3.27
C LEU A 219 6.20 7.93 2.90
N ILE A 220 5.17 8.36 3.62
CA ILE A 220 4.56 9.68 3.43
C ILE A 220 5.57 10.79 3.73
N GLY A 221 6.43 10.63 4.73
CA GLY A 221 7.51 11.59 5.03
C GLY A 221 8.57 11.70 3.93
N GLN A 222 8.61 10.79 2.95
CA GLN A 222 9.47 10.91 1.78
C GLN A 222 8.90 11.87 0.72
N VAL A 223 7.64 12.30 0.87
CA VAL A 223 7.06 13.38 0.05
C VAL A 223 7.80 14.68 0.41
N PRO A 224 8.44 15.37 -0.54
CA PRO A 224 9.16 16.61 -0.25
C PRO A 224 8.24 17.65 0.40
N GLU A 225 8.58 18.10 1.61
CA GLU A 225 7.82 19.16 2.27
C GLU A 225 7.92 20.47 1.48
N PRO A 226 6.82 21.25 1.39
CA PRO A 226 6.79 22.49 0.63
C PRO A 226 7.95 23.43 0.98
N ASP A 227 8.34 23.54 2.25
CA ASP A 227 9.26 24.58 2.74
C ASP A 227 10.76 24.29 2.51
N SER A 228 11.10 23.24 1.74
CA SER A 228 12.48 22.78 1.52
C SER A 228 13.34 23.65 0.58
N GLY A 229 12.85 24.82 0.14
CA GLY A 229 13.59 25.77 -0.70
C GLY A 229 13.96 25.29 -2.12
N GLY A 230 13.56 24.08 -2.51
CA GLY A 230 13.68 23.51 -3.86
C GLY A 230 12.33 23.36 -4.56
N THR A 231 12.33 22.83 -5.78
CA THR A 231 11.09 22.39 -6.44
C THR A 231 10.45 21.27 -5.62
N VAL A 232 9.21 21.46 -5.21
CA VAL A 232 8.39 20.50 -4.47
C VAL A 232 7.22 20.06 -5.35
N PHE A 233 6.47 19.05 -4.89
CA PHE A 233 5.26 18.60 -5.57
C PHE A 233 4.05 18.92 -4.70
N PHE A 234 2.89 19.13 -5.31
CA PHE A 234 1.64 19.19 -4.58
C PHE A 234 1.25 17.77 -4.15
N PRO A 235 0.81 17.54 -2.89
CA PRO A 235 0.31 16.25 -2.43
C PRO A 235 -1.08 15.95 -3.05
N THR A 236 -1.15 15.83 -4.37
CA THR A 236 -2.39 15.61 -5.12
C THR A 236 -3.03 14.28 -4.68
N PRO A 237 -4.28 14.30 -4.16
CA PRO A 237 -4.98 13.07 -3.77
C PRO A 237 -5.10 12.07 -4.94
N PRO A 238 -5.04 10.75 -4.67
CA PRO A 238 -5.26 9.74 -5.71
C PRO A 238 -6.59 9.95 -6.45
N GLY A 239 -6.59 9.82 -7.78
CA GLY A 239 -7.78 10.00 -8.62
C GLY A 239 -8.19 11.46 -8.89
N THR A 240 -7.41 12.45 -8.44
CA THR A 240 -7.67 13.87 -8.74
C THR A 240 -7.60 14.14 -10.24
N THR A 241 -8.53 14.95 -10.74
CA THR A 241 -8.50 15.49 -12.11
C THR A 241 -8.27 17.00 -12.08
N TRP A 242 -7.84 17.59 -13.21
CA TRP A 242 -7.61 19.03 -13.31
C TRP A 242 -8.81 19.89 -12.87
N LEU A 243 -10.04 19.42 -13.11
CA LEU A 243 -11.28 20.13 -12.73
C LEU A 243 -11.44 20.31 -11.22
N GLN A 244 -10.82 19.44 -10.43
CA GLN A 244 -10.87 19.49 -8.96
C GLN A 244 -9.79 20.38 -8.36
N ILE A 245 -8.88 20.90 -9.19
CA ILE A 245 -7.79 21.79 -8.76
C ILE A 245 -8.27 23.23 -8.83
N LYS A 246 -8.05 23.96 -7.74
CA LYS A 246 -8.18 25.42 -7.67
C LYS A 246 -6.83 26.03 -7.34
N ILE A 247 -6.43 27.05 -8.10
CA ILE A 247 -5.24 27.87 -7.85
C ILE A 247 -5.70 29.31 -7.66
N GLN A 248 -5.23 29.97 -6.61
CA GLN A 248 -5.50 31.39 -6.38
C GLN A 248 -4.19 32.12 -6.09
N PHE A 249 -3.88 33.14 -6.89
CA PHE A 249 -2.77 34.04 -6.59
C PHE A 249 -3.07 34.81 -5.31
N ARG A 250 -2.07 34.90 -4.43
CA ARG A 250 -2.12 35.69 -3.19
C ARG A 250 -1.31 36.97 -3.31
N ASP A 251 -0.24 36.89 -4.07
CA ASP A 251 0.64 37.97 -4.47
C ASP A 251 1.34 37.54 -5.76
N GLY A 252 2.22 38.38 -6.31
CA GLY A 252 2.96 38.08 -7.54
C GLY A 252 3.93 36.88 -7.46
N HIS A 253 4.16 36.32 -6.27
CA HIS A 253 5.13 35.24 -6.03
C HIS A 253 4.52 33.96 -5.44
N THR A 254 3.31 34.02 -4.90
CA THR A 254 2.69 32.96 -4.10
C THR A 254 1.28 32.65 -4.58
N VAL A 255 0.95 31.36 -4.65
CA VAL A 255 -0.41 30.85 -4.86
C VAL A 255 -0.87 30.05 -3.66
N THR A 256 -2.17 30.03 -3.42
CA THR A 256 -2.83 28.99 -2.64
C THR A 256 -3.47 27.99 -3.59
N ILE A 257 -3.27 26.71 -3.32
CA ILE A 257 -3.75 25.62 -4.15
C ILE A 257 -4.66 24.74 -3.30
N TRP A 258 -5.75 24.26 -3.90
CA TRP A 258 -6.65 23.28 -3.32
C TRP A 258 -6.90 22.15 -4.32
N ALA A 259 -6.92 20.91 -3.84
CA ALA A 259 -7.41 19.77 -4.59
C ALA A 259 -8.02 18.75 -3.60
N GLY A 260 -9.33 18.57 -3.66
CA GLY A 260 -10.05 17.73 -2.68
C GLY A 260 -9.91 18.29 -1.25
N ASP A 261 -9.40 17.45 -0.34
CA ASP A 261 -9.11 17.76 1.06
C ASP A 261 -7.72 18.39 1.27
N GLN A 262 -6.87 18.42 0.24
CA GLN A 262 -5.52 18.96 0.31
C GLN A 262 -5.49 20.44 -0.06
N SER A 263 -4.74 21.21 0.70
CA SER A 263 -4.47 22.62 0.36
C SER A 263 -3.11 23.08 0.86
N GLY A 264 -2.53 24.06 0.18
CA GLY A 264 -1.23 24.59 0.57
C GLY A 264 -0.88 25.90 -0.13
N ARG A 265 0.09 26.62 0.44
CA ARG A 265 0.68 27.81 -0.18
C ARG A 265 2.00 27.43 -0.85
N TYR A 266 2.18 27.87 -2.08
CA TYR A 266 3.35 27.56 -2.89
C TYR A 266 3.86 28.80 -3.60
N THR A 267 5.17 28.94 -3.67
CA THR A 267 5.87 29.97 -4.41
C THR A 267 6.23 29.48 -5.81
N TYR A 268 6.57 30.41 -6.70
CA TYR A 268 7.09 30.07 -8.03
C TYR A 268 8.34 29.18 -7.98
N THR A 269 9.19 29.33 -6.95
CA THR A 269 10.38 28.49 -6.74
C THR A 269 9.99 27.06 -6.40
N GLN A 270 9.05 26.90 -5.46
CA GLN A 270 8.48 25.61 -5.06
C GLN A 270 7.79 24.90 -6.24
N MET A 271 7.14 25.64 -7.14
CA MET A 271 6.54 25.08 -8.36
C MET A 271 7.54 24.87 -9.51
N GLY A 272 8.85 25.02 -9.27
CA GLY A 272 9.91 24.81 -10.26
C GLY A 272 9.97 25.86 -11.36
N MET A 273 9.31 27.00 -11.16
CA MET A 273 9.21 28.13 -12.09
C MET A 273 10.08 29.32 -11.66
N ALA A 274 11.24 29.04 -11.03
CA ALA A 274 12.30 30.02 -10.77
C ALA A 274 13.41 29.94 -11.83
N SER A 275 13.85 31.09 -12.33
CA SER A 275 14.96 31.18 -13.28
C SER A 275 16.29 30.82 -12.61
N ARG A 276 16.99 29.83 -13.18
CA ARG A 276 18.34 29.43 -12.70
C ARG A 276 19.39 30.55 -12.76
N LYS A 277 19.15 31.61 -13.54
CA LYS A 277 20.10 32.71 -13.75
C LYS A 277 20.06 33.76 -12.64
N ASN A 278 18.88 34.02 -12.08
CA ASN A 278 18.65 35.17 -11.19
C ASN A 278 17.61 34.91 -10.10
N GLY A 279 17.02 33.72 -10.01
CA GLY A 279 16.01 33.38 -9.00
C GLY A 279 14.66 34.06 -9.18
N ASN A 280 14.46 34.82 -10.27
CA ASN A 280 13.18 35.50 -10.54
C ASN A 280 12.14 34.55 -11.16
N PRO A 281 10.84 34.88 -11.08
CA PRO A 281 9.81 34.09 -11.74
C PRO A 281 10.04 33.96 -13.25
N THR A 282 9.86 32.75 -13.78
CA THR A 282 9.97 32.49 -15.21
C THR A 282 8.79 33.07 -15.99
N GLU A 283 8.90 33.11 -17.32
CA GLU A 283 7.78 33.50 -18.19
C GLU A 283 6.58 32.54 -18.07
N GLN A 284 6.80 31.30 -17.63
CA GLN A 284 5.73 30.32 -17.35
C GLN A 284 4.93 30.73 -16.11
N TRP A 285 5.59 31.22 -15.06
CA TRP A 285 4.89 31.77 -13.89
C TRP A 285 4.04 32.98 -14.27
N LYS A 286 4.61 33.91 -15.05
CA LYS A 286 3.88 35.08 -15.56
C LYS A 286 2.71 34.68 -16.46
N LEU A 287 2.86 33.63 -17.25
CA LEU A 287 1.76 33.10 -18.06
C LEU A 287 0.65 32.50 -17.19
N LEU A 288 1.00 31.80 -16.11
CA LEU A 288 0.03 31.29 -15.15
C LEU A 288 -0.75 32.43 -14.47
N GLU A 289 -0.05 33.50 -14.08
CA GLU A 289 -0.67 34.73 -13.59
C GLU A 289 -1.55 35.41 -14.66
N GLY A 290 -1.14 35.37 -15.93
CA GLY A 290 -1.93 35.83 -17.06
C GLY A 290 -3.25 35.07 -17.21
N PHE A 291 -3.23 33.75 -17.01
CA PHE A 291 -4.45 32.93 -16.95
C PHE A 291 -5.32 33.33 -15.76
N ALA A 292 -4.73 33.56 -14.58
CA ALA A 292 -5.47 34.02 -13.41
C ALA A 292 -6.21 35.34 -13.68
N ASN A 293 -5.51 36.33 -14.21
CA ASN A 293 -6.08 37.65 -14.56
C ASN A 293 -7.14 37.57 -15.66
N SER A 294 -7.12 36.51 -16.46
CA SER A 294 -8.08 36.26 -17.53
C SER A 294 -9.09 35.15 -17.17
N ARG A 295 -9.24 34.83 -15.87
CA ARG A 295 -10.15 33.82 -15.31
C ARG A 295 -10.06 32.43 -15.98
N GLY A 296 -8.83 32.04 -16.32
CA GLY A 296 -8.51 30.74 -16.89
C GLY A 296 -8.57 30.68 -18.42
N GLU A 297 -8.80 31.80 -19.12
CA GLU A 297 -8.90 31.84 -20.57
C GLU A 297 -8.03 32.93 -21.20
N ILE A 298 -7.16 32.56 -22.14
CA ILE A 298 -6.37 33.53 -22.93
C ILE A 298 -6.70 33.34 -24.40
N ASP A 299 -7.33 34.35 -25.00
CA ASP A 299 -7.57 34.44 -26.44
C ASP A 299 -6.49 35.28 -27.15
N TRP A 300 -6.60 35.41 -28.48
CA TRP A 300 -5.63 36.17 -29.28
C TRP A 300 -5.71 37.70 -29.11
N HIS A 301 -6.76 38.24 -28.49
CA HIS A 301 -6.91 39.67 -28.21
C HIS A 301 -6.38 40.03 -26.81
N SER A 302 -6.13 39.03 -25.98
CA SER A 302 -5.53 39.19 -24.68
C SER A 302 -4.17 39.88 -24.79
N ARG A 303 -3.89 40.79 -23.85
CA ARG A 303 -2.54 41.40 -23.68
C ARG A 303 -1.43 40.37 -23.43
N TYR A 304 -1.81 39.13 -23.09
CA TYR A 304 -0.92 38.00 -22.88
C TYR A 304 -0.71 37.14 -24.14
N ALA A 305 -1.41 37.45 -25.25
CA ALA A 305 -1.21 36.79 -26.53
C ALA A 305 0.14 37.20 -27.15
N SER A 306 0.93 36.20 -27.53
CA SER A 306 2.17 36.41 -28.30
C SER A 306 2.46 35.19 -29.16
N ASP A 307 3.29 35.34 -30.20
CA ASP A 307 3.75 34.21 -31.03
C ASP A 307 4.48 33.13 -30.21
N LYS A 308 4.98 33.50 -29.02
CA LYS A 308 5.66 32.60 -28.09
C LYS A 308 4.71 31.84 -27.18
N LEU A 309 3.42 32.20 -27.16
CA LEU A 309 2.41 31.65 -26.25
C LEU A 309 2.30 30.14 -26.37
N LYS A 310 2.36 29.59 -27.59
CA LYS A 310 2.31 28.13 -27.81
C LYS A 310 3.45 27.40 -27.09
N LYS A 311 4.67 27.94 -27.13
CA LYS A 311 5.84 27.35 -26.46
C LYS A 311 5.81 27.60 -24.95
N GLN A 312 5.42 28.80 -24.52
CA GLN A 312 5.26 29.12 -23.10
C GLN A 312 4.19 28.23 -22.45
N LYS A 313 3.07 27.99 -23.14
CA LYS A 313 2.02 27.06 -22.73
C LYS A 313 2.54 25.63 -22.62
N GLN A 314 3.32 25.15 -23.59
CA GLN A 314 3.88 23.80 -23.55
C GLN A 314 4.76 23.59 -22.30
N GLU A 315 5.65 24.53 -22.02
CA GLU A 315 6.50 24.47 -20.82
C GLU A 315 5.68 24.65 -19.54
N LEU A 316 4.70 25.55 -19.51
CA LEU A 316 3.80 25.69 -18.35
C LEU A 316 3.03 24.40 -18.09
N SER A 317 2.45 23.77 -19.13
CA SER A 317 1.80 22.47 -19.02
C SER A 317 2.76 21.38 -18.51
N LYS A 318 4.03 21.42 -18.89
CA LYS A 318 5.04 20.51 -18.34
C LYS A 318 5.26 20.75 -16.84
N HIS A 319 5.52 21.99 -16.43
CA HIS A 319 5.72 22.34 -15.02
C HIS A 319 4.52 21.98 -14.15
N LEU A 320 3.30 22.27 -14.61
CA LEU A 320 2.08 21.94 -13.87
C LEU A 320 1.87 20.42 -13.77
N ARG A 321 2.07 19.67 -14.86
CA ARG A 321 1.98 18.19 -14.82
C ARG A 321 3.02 17.58 -13.88
N GLU A 322 4.25 18.09 -13.91
CA GLU A 322 5.30 17.65 -12.98
C GLU A 322 4.91 17.97 -11.53
N PHE A 323 4.48 19.21 -11.26
CA PHE A 323 4.11 19.69 -9.93
C PHE A 323 2.90 18.96 -9.32
N PHE A 324 1.85 18.71 -10.11
CA PHE A 324 0.63 18.03 -9.67
C PHE A 324 0.64 16.52 -9.87
N ARG A 325 1.63 15.98 -10.61
CA ARG A 325 1.77 14.56 -10.95
C ARG A 325 0.56 13.98 -11.70
N LEU A 326 0.02 14.77 -12.63
CA LEU A 326 -1.06 14.37 -13.53
C LEU A 326 -0.53 14.28 -14.96
N ASP A 327 -0.86 13.21 -15.69
CA ASP A 327 -0.34 12.99 -17.05
C ASP A 327 -1.05 13.85 -18.11
N ASP A 328 -2.34 14.14 -17.89
CA ASP A 328 -3.19 14.91 -18.80
C ASP A 328 -2.73 16.37 -18.95
N ASP A 329 -2.90 16.95 -20.13
CA ASP A 329 -2.57 18.35 -20.37
C ASP A 329 -3.54 19.29 -19.60
N PRO A 330 -3.04 20.18 -18.72
CA PRO A 330 -3.85 21.08 -17.90
C PRO A 330 -4.51 22.22 -18.66
N ILE A 331 -4.06 22.50 -19.88
CA ILE A 331 -4.55 23.64 -20.68
C ILE A 331 -4.95 23.11 -22.06
N GLU A 332 -6.21 23.30 -22.43
CA GLU A 332 -6.74 22.87 -23.73
C GLU A 332 -6.81 24.03 -24.73
N TRP A 333 -6.88 23.67 -26.02
CA TRP A 333 -7.13 24.60 -27.11
C TRP A 333 -8.59 24.46 -27.55
N VAL A 334 -9.38 25.51 -27.33
CA VAL A 334 -10.79 25.57 -27.73
C VAL A 334 -10.85 26.14 -29.15
N LYS A 335 -11.15 25.29 -30.14
CA LYS A 335 -11.11 25.66 -31.56
C LYS A 335 -12.13 26.75 -31.92
N ASP A 336 -13.32 26.69 -31.35
CA ASP A 336 -14.44 27.57 -31.71
C ASP A 336 -14.17 29.02 -31.32
N THR A 337 -13.63 29.23 -30.13
CA THR A 337 -13.29 30.56 -29.60
C THR A 337 -11.84 30.97 -29.87
N LYS A 338 -11.03 30.04 -30.40
CA LYS A 338 -9.58 30.19 -30.60
C LYS A 338 -8.87 30.65 -29.30
N THR A 339 -9.16 29.94 -28.22
CA THR A 339 -8.73 30.31 -26.86
C THR A 339 -7.97 29.16 -26.20
N TYR A 340 -6.93 29.48 -25.44
CA TYR A 340 -6.36 28.55 -24.48
C TYR A 340 -7.16 28.60 -23.19
N ARG A 341 -7.64 27.45 -22.71
CA ARG A 341 -8.47 27.34 -21.49
C ARG A 341 -7.82 26.40 -20.48
N CYS A 342 -7.70 26.85 -19.23
CA CYS A 342 -7.32 26.00 -18.11
C CYS A 342 -8.43 24.97 -17.83
N LYS A 343 -8.06 23.69 -17.67
CA LYS A 343 -8.96 22.64 -17.18
C LYS A 343 -9.16 22.67 -15.65
N PHE A 344 -8.44 23.56 -14.97
CA PHE A 344 -8.50 23.81 -13.54
C PHE A 344 -9.01 25.22 -13.28
N ARG A 345 -9.51 25.47 -12.07
CA ARG A 345 -10.01 26.79 -11.67
C ARG A 345 -8.83 27.69 -11.26
N ILE A 346 -8.71 28.88 -11.83
CA ILE A 346 -7.64 29.82 -11.48
C ILE A 346 -8.13 31.25 -11.25
N LEU A 347 -7.74 31.83 -10.11
CA LEU A 347 -8.19 33.15 -9.66
C LEU A 347 -7.01 34.11 -9.44
N PRO A 348 -7.17 35.40 -9.77
CA PRO A 348 -6.18 36.42 -9.46
C PRO A 348 -6.22 36.80 -7.97
N GLU A 349 -5.27 37.63 -7.55
CA GLU A 349 -5.24 38.22 -6.22
C GLU A 349 -6.54 38.99 -5.91
N GLY A 350 -7.04 38.85 -4.68
CA GLY A 350 -8.24 39.57 -4.21
C GLY A 350 -9.59 39.09 -4.77
N ALA A 351 -9.64 38.09 -5.64
CA ALA A 351 -10.91 37.57 -6.16
C ALA A 351 -11.59 36.59 -5.19
N GLU A 352 -12.83 36.88 -4.78
CA GLU A 352 -13.60 36.02 -3.87
C GLU A 352 -14.45 34.95 -4.59
N VAL A 353 -14.79 35.16 -5.87
CA VAL A 353 -15.69 34.27 -6.65
C VAL A 353 -15.23 34.13 -8.11
N TYR A 354 -15.54 32.99 -8.77
CA TYR A 354 -15.30 32.77 -10.21
C TYR A 354 -16.31 33.53 -11.05
#